data_AF-A0A524I1L6-F1
#
_entry.id   AF-A0A524I1L6-F1
#
_cell.length_a   1.000
_cell.length_b   1.000
_cell.length_c   1.000
_cell.angle_alpha   90.00
_cell.angle_beta   90.00
_cell.angle_gamma   90.00
#
_symmetry.space_group_name_H-M   'P 1'
#
loop_
_entity.id
_entity.type
_entity.pdbx_description
1 polymer ?
#
loop_
_entity_poly.entity_id
_entity_poly.type
_entity_poly.pdbx_seq_one_letter_code
_entity_poly.pdbx_strand_id
1 'polypeptide(L)'
;MEADKDFLTVVLNEALLAGKGNIIVHSDLLDLDLMAVDLERKTVQWVVREGDYDAALSQVTRSLGETLVYDMPTFLDLREALQSSMFLPPTNLSELLSEIYKMTDRKKDPYRFPKQMCFSVDTNLLYRRLFSRLLLA
;
A
#
# COMPACT_ATOMS: atom_id res chain seq x y z
N MET A 1 2.23 -17.00 7.69
CA MET A 1 0.97 -17.25 6.97
C MET A 1 0.55 -15.90 6.41
N GLU A 2 0.76 -15.64 5.12
CA GLU A 2 0.23 -14.42 4.51
C GLU A 2 -1.29 -14.54 4.48
N ALA A 3 -1.98 -13.63 5.17
CA ALA A 3 -3.43 -13.57 5.10
C ALA A 3 -3.81 -13.12 3.69
N ASP A 4 -4.51 -13.97 2.95
CA ASP A 4 -4.98 -13.63 1.62
C ASP A 4 -5.95 -12.44 1.69
N LYS A 5 -5.88 -11.54 0.72
CA LYS A 5 -6.77 -10.38 0.61
C LYS A 5 -8.23 -10.82 0.59
N ASP A 6 -8.51 -11.96 -0.02
CA ASP A 6 -9.85 -12.54 -0.09
C ASP A 6 -10.34 -12.96 1.30
N PHE A 7 -9.46 -13.54 2.12
CA PHE A 7 -9.79 -13.89 3.50
C PHE A 7 -10.14 -12.65 4.33
N LEU A 8 -9.32 -11.60 4.26
CA LEU A 8 -9.59 -10.34 4.96
C LEU A 8 -10.91 -9.71 4.52
N THR A 9 -11.20 -9.76 3.21
CA THR A 9 -12.45 -9.22 2.65
C THR A 9 -13.66 -9.98 3.17
N VAL A 10 -13.58 -11.31 3.25
CA VAL A 10 -14.64 -12.15 3.81
C VAL A 10 -14.88 -11.82 5.28
N VAL A 11 -13.84 -11.74 6.10
CA VAL A 11 -13.97 -11.43 7.54
C VAL A 11 -14.60 -10.06 7.77
N LEU A 12 -14.19 -9.05 6.99
CA LEU A 12 -14.76 -7.72 7.08
C LEU A 12 -16.24 -7.69 6.68
N ASN A 13 -16.59 -8.38 5.59
CA ASN A 13 -17.97 -8.47 5.12
C ASN A 13 -18.88 -9.20 6.12
N GLU A 14 -18.41 -10.32 6.68
CA GLU A 14 -19.14 -11.05 7.72
C GLU A 14 -19.33 -10.20 8.99
N ALA A 15 -18.31 -9.42 9.40
CA ALA A 15 -18.43 -8.51 10.54
C ALA A 15 -19.50 -7.43 10.31
N LEU A 16 -19.56 -6.86 9.11
CA LEU A 16 -20.60 -5.92 8.70
C LEU A 16 -21.99 -6.56 8.68
N LEU A 17 -22.13 -7.76 8.11
CA LEU A 17 -23.39 -8.50 8.06
C LEU A 17 -23.90 -8.88 9.46
N ALA A 18 -22.99 -9.17 10.39
CA ALA A 18 -23.30 -9.44 11.78
C ALA A 18 -23.64 -8.17 12.60
N GLY A 19 -23.63 -6.98 11.98
CA GLY A 19 -23.94 -5.72 12.64
C GLY A 19 -22.87 -5.25 13.63
N LYS A 20 -21.61 -5.71 13.49
CA LYS A 20 -20.51 -5.17 14.29
C LYS A 20 -20.14 -3.78 13.76
N GLY A 21 -20.33 -2.75 14.58
CA GLY A 21 -19.98 -1.37 14.21
C GLY A 21 -18.48 -1.07 14.23
N ASN A 22 -17.69 -1.85 14.98
CA ASN A 22 -16.25 -1.65 15.13
C ASN A 22 -15.44 -2.95 15.05
N ILE A 23 -14.18 -2.81 14.63
CA ILE A 23 -13.15 -3.85 14.70
C ILE A 23 -12.02 -3.31 15.54
N ILE A 24 -11.57 -4.12 16.49
CA ILE A 24 -10.35 -3.87 17.26
C ILE A 24 -9.30 -4.87 16.78
N VAL A 25 -8.14 -4.35 16.39
CA VAL A 25 -6.99 -5.17 15.99
C VAL A 25 -6.11 -5.33 17.22
N HIS A 26 -6.04 -6.56 17.71
CA HIS A 26 -5.22 -6.95 18.85
C HIS A 26 -3.92 -7.62 18.38
N SER A 27 -2.82 -7.34 19.07
CA SER A 27 -1.53 -8.01 18.85
C SER A 27 -1.29 -9.03 19.95
N ASP A 28 -1.40 -10.32 19.63
CA ASP A 28 -1.08 -11.40 20.57
C ASP A 28 0.38 -11.35 21.05
N LEU A 29 1.29 -10.82 20.23
CA LEU A 29 2.71 -10.71 20.56
C LEU A 29 2.95 -9.69 21.68
N LEU A 30 2.23 -8.56 21.63
CA LEU A 30 2.39 -7.45 22.58
C LEU A 30 1.33 -7.46 23.68
N ASP A 31 0.34 -8.35 23.58
CA ASP A 31 -0.87 -8.37 24.40
C ASP A 31 -1.52 -6.97 24.48
N LEU A 32 -1.64 -6.32 23.30
CA LEU A 32 -2.01 -4.91 23.19
C LEU A 32 -2.94 -4.68 21.99
N ASP A 33 -3.99 -3.89 22.21
CA ASP A 33 -4.85 -3.40 21.14
C ASP A 33 -4.14 -2.30 20.35
N LEU A 34 -3.92 -2.55 19.06
CA LEU A 34 -3.15 -1.68 18.17
C LEU A 34 -3.98 -0.54 17.60
N MET A 35 -5.22 -0.84 17.19
CA MET A 35 -6.12 0.15 16.62
C MET A 35 -7.58 -0.30 16.68
N ALA A 36 -8.48 0.68 16.64
CA ALA A 36 -9.90 0.44 16.40
C ALA A 36 -10.38 1.13 15.12
N VAL A 37 -11.14 0.41 14.32
CA VAL A 37 -11.73 0.88 13.06
C VAL A 37 -13.25 0.84 13.18
N ASP A 38 -13.88 1.97 12.87
CA ASP A 38 -15.32 2.08 12.68
C ASP A 38 -15.68 1.57 11.28
N LEU A 39 -16.42 0.46 11.19
CA LEU A 39 -16.76 -0.14 9.91
C LEU A 39 -17.87 0.62 9.17
N GLU A 40 -18.75 1.31 9.90
CA GLU A 40 -19.85 2.08 9.30
C GLU A 40 -19.30 3.35 8.65
N ARG A 41 -18.46 4.08 9.40
CA ARG A 41 -17.86 5.34 8.95
C ARG A 41 -16.61 5.13 8.12
N LYS A 42 -16.04 3.93 8.14
CA LYS A 42 -14.76 3.57 7.49
C LYS A 42 -13.61 4.46 7.98
N THR A 43 -13.61 4.78 9.26
CA THR A 43 -12.62 5.67 9.89
C THR A 43 -11.91 4.95 11.01
N VAL A 44 -10.60 5.15 11.11
CA VAL A 44 -9.84 4.74 12.29
C VAL A 44 -10.28 5.62 13.46
N GLN A 45 -10.79 5.02 14.53
CA GLN A 45 -11.25 5.75 15.72
C GLN A 45 -10.06 6.17 16.58
N TRP A 46 -9.11 5.26 16.76
CA TRP A 46 -7.87 5.52 17.49
C TRP A 46 -6.79 4.51 17.10
N VAL A 47 -5.55 4.89 17.33
CA VAL A 47 -4.35 4.05 17.19
C VAL A 47 -3.57 4.14 18.49
N VAL A 48 -2.93 3.03 18.86
CA VAL A 48 -2.05 2.95 20.02
C VAL A 48 -0.99 4.05 20.00
N ARG A 49 -0.67 4.59 21.18
CA ARG A 49 0.36 5.62 21.32
C ARG A 49 1.73 4.97 21.39
N GLU A 50 2.74 5.70 20.91
CA GLU A 50 4.15 5.26 20.95
C GLU A 50 4.57 4.81 22.36
N GLY A 51 4.24 5.60 23.39
CA GLY A 51 4.60 5.26 24.78
C GLY A 51 3.97 3.96 25.29
N ASP A 52 2.73 3.65 24.89
CA ASP A 52 2.06 2.42 25.30
C ASP A 52 2.62 1.21 24.55
N TYR A 53 2.93 1.39 23.25
CA TYR A 53 3.58 0.39 22.42
C TYR A 53 4.98 0.05 22.92
N ASP A 54 5.79 1.07 23.22
CA ASP A 54 7.16 0.89 23.72
C ASP A 54 7.20 0.23 25.09
N ALA A 55 6.21 0.52 25.94
CA ALA A 55 6.06 -0.15 27.23
C ALA A 55 5.76 -1.64 27.06
N ALA A 56 4.82 -2.01 26.20
CA ALA A 56 4.49 -3.41 25.89
C ALA A 56 5.68 -4.14 25.23
N LEU A 57 6.33 -3.49 24.26
CA LEU A 57 7.54 -4.02 23.62
C LEU A 57 8.67 -4.24 24.64
N SER A 58 8.87 -3.32 25.57
CA SER A 58 9.86 -3.44 26.65
C SER A 58 9.57 -4.63 27.58
N GLN A 59 8.29 -4.91 27.84
CA GLN A 59 7.88 -6.06 28.65
C GLN A 59 8.18 -7.38 27.94
N VAL A 60 7.86 -7.46 26.65
CA VAL A 60 8.07 -8.65 25.82
C VAL A 60 9.56 -8.90 25.58
N THR A 61 10.34 -7.86 25.29
CA THR A 61 11.80 -7.97 25.09
C THR A 61 12.55 -8.42 26.34
N ARG A 62 12.08 -8.09 27.56
CA ARG A 62 12.66 -8.65 28.81
C ARG A 62 12.46 -10.16 28.94
N SER A 63 11.42 -10.70 28.31
CA SER A 63 11.12 -12.14 28.34
C SER A 63 11.79 -12.92 27.19
N LEU A 64 12.29 -12.21 26.17
CA LEU A 64 12.94 -12.77 24.99
C LEU A 64 14.47 -12.62 25.11
N GLY A 65 15.21 -13.56 24.50
CA GLY A 65 16.68 -13.48 24.44
C GLY A 65 17.16 -12.34 23.54
N GLU A 66 18.37 -11.81 23.80
CA GLU A 66 18.97 -10.65 23.11
C GLU A 66 18.94 -10.76 21.58
N THR A 67 19.03 -11.96 21.02
CA THR A 67 19.00 -12.20 19.57
C THR A 67 17.63 -11.96 18.94
N LEU A 68 16.52 -12.26 19.64
CA LEU A 68 15.16 -12.10 19.11
C LEU A 68 14.65 -10.66 19.22
N VAL A 69 15.29 -9.83 20.06
CA VAL A 69 14.92 -8.43 20.25
C VAL A 69 15.09 -7.61 18.97
N TYR A 70 16.09 -7.93 18.15
CA TYR A 70 16.37 -7.21 16.90
C TYR A 70 15.31 -7.42 15.81
N ASP A 71 14.59 -8.55 15.85
CA ASP A 71 13.55 -8.88 14.87
C ASP A 71 12.16 -8.38 15.29
N MET A 72 12.06 -7.70 16.45
CA MET A 72 10.77 -7.25 16.97
C MET A 72 10.27 -6.02 16.21
N PRO A 73 8.97 -5.97 15.86
CA PRO A 73 8.39 -4.82 15.19
C PRO A 73 8.39 -3.60 16.12
N THR A 74 8.98 -2.52 15.64
CA THR A 74 9.02 -1.24 16.34
C THR A 74 7.72 -0.46 16.10
N PHE A 75 7.50 0.60 16.89
CA PHE A 75 6.38 1.51 16.64
C PHE A 75 6.47 2.19 15.27
N LEU A 76 7.69 2.40 14.76
CA LEU A 76 7.92 2.92 13.43
C LEU A 76 7.33 2.00 12.35
N ASP A 77 7.54 0.69 12.49
CA ASP A 77 7.01 -0.30 11.54
C ASP A 77 5.48 -0.28 11.51
N LEU A 78 4.84 -0.18 12.68
CA LEU A 78 3.37 -0.01 12.78
C LEU A 78 2.92 1.26 12.06
N ARG A 79 3.60 2.39 12.30
CA ARG A 79 3.27 3.68 11.67
C ARG A 79 3.41 3.61 10.15
N GLU A 80 4.48 3.01 9.65
CA GLU A 80 4.72 2.84 8.22
C GLU A 80 3.68 1.91 7.57
N ALA A 81 3.30 0.83 8.25
CA ALA A 81 2.21 -0.05 7.80
C ALA A 81 0.87 0.70 7.69
N LEU A 82 0.55 1.57 8.66
CA LEU A 82 -0.68 2.37 8.63
C LEU A 82 -0.67 3.46 7.56
N GLN A 83 0.50 4.04 7.27
CA GLN A 83 0.66 5.03 6.20
C GLN A 83 0.60 4.40 4.81
N SER A 84 1.30 3.28 4.61
CA SER A 84 1.31 2.55 3.34
C SER A 84 -0.06 1.98 2.98
N SER A 85 -0.83 1.55 3.97
CA SER A 85 -2.22 1.12 3.81
C SER A 85 -3.23 2.26 3.63
N MET A 86 -2.79 3.53 3.73
CA MET A 86 -3.61 4.74 3.64
C MET A 86 -4.70 4.86 4.71
N PHE A 87 -4.65 4.05 5.77
CA PHE A 87 -5.54 4.20 6.93
C PHE A 87 -5.21 5.46 7.73
N LEU A 88 -3.93 5.83 7.79
CA LEU A 88 -3.46 7.12 8.29
C LEU A 88 -2.69 7.83 7.17
N PRO A 89 -3.37 8.60 6.31
CA PRO A 89 -2.69 9.32 5.26
C PRO A 89 -1.70 10.33 5.87
N PRO A 90 -0.54 10.53 5.22
CA PRO A 90 0.39 11.56 5.68
C PRO A 90 -0.29 12.94 5.63
N THR A 91 0.02 13.79 6.60
CA THR A 91 -0.63 15.11 6.76
C THR A 91 -0.48 16.01 5.54
N ASN A 92 0.60 15.84 4.78
CA ASN A 92 0.90 16.57 3.55
C ASN A 92 0.39 15.88 2.27
N LEU A 93 -0.42 14.82 2.37
CA LEU A 93 -0.86 14.04 1.21
C LEU A 93 -1.53 14.93 0.14
N SER A 94 -2.39 15.87 0.55
CA SER A 94 -3.09 16.76 -0.40
C SER A 94 -2.14 17.65 -1.18
N GLU A 95 -1.14 18.21 -0.51
CA GLU A 95 -0.13 19.06 -1.13
C GLU A 95 0.73 18.24 -2.10
N LEU A 96 1.16 17.06 -1.66
CA LEU A 96 1.98 16.14 -2.43
C LEU A 96 1.23 15.65 -3.68
N LEU A 97 -0.05 15.29 -3.55
CA LEU A 97 -0.90 14.95 -4.69
C LEU A 97 -1.04 16.13 -5.65
N SER A 98 -1.25 17.35 -5.14
CA SER A 98 -1.36 18.55 -5.99
C SER A 98 -0.10 18.78 -6.81
N GLU A 99 1.08 18.51 -6.23
CA GLU A 99 2.37 18.67 -6.88
C GLU A 99 2.63 17.58 -7.92
N ILE A 100 2.29 16.32 -7.58
CA ILE A 100 2.30 15.21 -8.53
C ILE A 100 1.42 15.55 -9.74
N TYR A 101 0.17 15.98 -9.53
CA TYR A 101 -0.74 16.33 -10.63
C TYR A 101 -0.18 17.45 -11.50
N LYS A 102 0.36 18.52 -10.90
CA LYS A 102 1.03 19.60 -11.64
C LYS A 102 2.19 19.08 -12.48
N MET A 103 2.98 18.15 -11.96
CA MET A 103 4.10 17.54 -12.68
C MET A 103 3.61 16.61 -13.81
N THR A 104 2.54 15.85 -13.58
CA THR A 104 1.91 15.02 -14.62
C THR A 104 1.34 15.87 -15.75
N ASP A 105 0.69 16.99 -15.44
CA ASP A 105 0.16 17.90 -16.45
C ASP A 105 1.27 18.59 -17.24
N ARG A 106 2.38 18.97 -16.58
CA ARG A 106 3.58 19.44 -17.28
C ARG A 106 4.14 18.39 -18.24
N LYS A 107 4.12 17.09 -17.88
CA LYS A 107 4.53 15.99 -18.77
C LYS A 107 3.60 15.77 -19.97
N LYS A 108 2.38 16.32 -19.96
CA LYS A 108 1.48 16.24 -21.13
C LYS A 108 1.88 17.23 -22.23
N ASP A 109 2.64 18.27 -21.90
CA ASP A 109 3.12 19.26 -22.88
C ASP A 109 4.09 18.61 -23.89
N PRO A 110 3.68 18.42 -25.16
CA PRO A 110 4.50 17.75 -26.17
C PRO A 110 5.76 18.53 -26.52
N TYR A 111 5.78 19.85 -26.27
CA TYR A 111 6.92 20.71 -26.59
C TYR A 111 8.02 20.62 -25.53
N ARG A 112 7.65 20.35 -24.27
CA ARG A 112 8.58 20.30 -23.13
C ARG A 112 9.05 18.88 -22.82
N PHE A 113 8.20 17.88 -23.08
CA PHE A 113 8.53 16.46 -22.91
C PHE A 113 8.12 15.69 -24.19
N PRO A 114 8.94 15.74 -25.25
CA PRO A 114 8.63 15.04 -26.48
C PRO A 114 8.54 13.54 -26.21
N LYS A 115 7.34 12.97 -26.39
CA LYS A 115 7.15 11.52 -26.35
C LYS A 115 7.89 10.92 -27.55
N GLN A 116 8.71 9.90 -27.34
CA GLN A 116 9.29 9.16 -28.45
C GLN A 116 8.14 8.62 -29.31
N MET A 117 8.05 9.07 -30.56
CA MET A 117 7.14 8.47 -31.53
C MET A 117 7.66 7.07 -31.85
N CYS A 118 7.11 6.06 -31.20
CA CYS A 118 7.31 4.68 -31.61
C CYS A 118 6.50 4.46 -32.90
N PHE A 119 7.19 4.42 -34.04
CA PHE A 119 6.60 3.91 -35.26
C PHE A 119 6.43 2.40 -35.12
N SER A 120 5.20 1.94 -34.92
CA SER A 120 4.89 0.52 -35.11
C SER A 120 4.78 0.28 -36.61
N VAL A 121 5.72 -0.48 -37.16
CA VAL A 121 5.60 -0.99 -38.53
C VAL A 121 5.01 -2.38 -38.42
N ASP A 122 3.86 -2.60 -39.07
CA ASP A 122 3.28 -3.92 -39.18
C ASP A 122 4.29 -4.84 -39.89
N THR A 123 4.82 -5.80 -39.14
CA THR A 123 5.83 -6.76 -39.62
C THR A 123 5.30 -7.54 -40.82
N ASN A 124 3.98 -7.80 -40.90
CA ASN A 124 3.38 -8.47 -42.05
C ASN A 124 3.46 -7.62 -43.32
N LEU A 125 3.31 -6.30 -43.20
CA LEU A 125 3.46 -5.37 -44.32
C LEU A 125 4.92 -5.32 -44.79
N LEU A 126 5.87 -5.35 -43.86
CA LEU A 126 7.32 -5.42 -44.13
C LEU A 126 7.69 -6.71 -44.85
N TYR A 127 7.22 -7.87 -44.36
CA TYR A 127 7.43 -9.16 -45.01
C TYR A 127 6.84 -9.20 -46.41
N ARG A 128 5.60 -8.72 -46.60
CA ARG A 128 4.97 -8.67 -47.93
C ARG A 128 5.77 -7.80 -48.90
N ARG A 129 6.24 -6.62 -48.46
CA ARG A 129 7.07 -5.74 -49.30
C ARG A 129 8.41 -6.39 -49.65
N LEU A 130 9.07 -7.05 -48.69
CA LEU A 130 10.32 -7.76 -48.91
C LEU A 130 10.15 -8.91 -49.92
N PHE A 131 9.16 -9.78 -49.71
CA PHE A 131 8.88 -10.90 -50.62
C PHE A 131 8.48 -10.42 -52.01
N SER A 132 7.65 -9.39 -52.12
CA SER A 132 7.27 -8.84 -53.43
C SER A 132 8.46 -8.30 -54.21
N ARG A 133 9.44 -7.67 -53.53
CA ARG A 133 10.66 -7.18 -54.18
C ARG A 133 11.65 -8.27 -54.54
N LEU A 134 11.75 -9.34 -53.75
CA LEU A 134 12.63 -10.47 -54.03
C LEU A 134 12.08 -11.41 -55.12
N LEU A 135 10.75 -11.51 -55.24
CA LEU A 135 10.09 -12.38 -56.23
C LEU A 135 9.80 -11.68 -57.57
N LEU A 136 9.87 -10.35 -57.63
CA LEU A 136 9.70 -9.55 -58.86
C LEU A 136 11.03 -8.98 -59.39
N ALA A 137 12.17 -9.48 -58.89
CA ALA A 137 13.53 -9.20 -59.39
C ALA A 137 14.00 -10.34 -60.31
#